data_AF-V2YEN3-F1
#
_entry.id   AF-V2YEN3-F1
#
_cell.length_a   1.000
_cell.length_b   1.000
_cell.length_c   1.000
_cell.angle_alpha   90.00
_cell.angle_beta   90.00
_cell.angle_gamma   90.00
#
_symmetry.space_group_name_H-M   'P 1'
#
loop_
_entity.id
_entity.type
_entity.pdbx_description
1 polymer ?
#
loop_
_entity_poly.entity_id
_entity_poly.type
_entity_poly.pdbx_seq_one_letter_code
_entity_poly.pdbx_strand_id
1 'polypeptide(L)'
;MAVEDAACFIALVTDNLTIMQSFRRKFEERFPWVITLACFLHQMNTLVGEICSYAPVKKSLGKANTVVTFFNNSHYWGGQLKEEACKVKIT
;
A
#
# COMPACT_ATOMS: atom_id res chain seq x y z
N MET A 1 20.83 -8.83 8.71
CA MET A 1 20.47 -7.40 8.61
C MET A 1 21.57 -6.74 7.80
N ALA A 2 21.26 -6.11 6.66
CA ALA A 2 22.27 -5.68 5.68
C ALA A 2 23.01 -4.38 6.06
N VAL A 3 22.47 -3.60 7.00
CA VAL A 3 23.13 -2.40 7.54
C VAL A 3 24.08 -2.84 8.64
N GLU A 4 25.38 -2.65 8.39
CA GLU A 4 26.44 -3.04 9.32
C GLU A 4 26.77 -1.95 10.33
N ASP A 5 26.73 -0.68 9.88
CA ASP A 5 26.92 0.54 10.68
C ASP A 5 25.82 1.56 10.34
N ALA A 6 25.29 2.21 11.38
CA ALA A 6 24.23 3.20 11.30
C ALA A 6 24.55 4.47 12.11
N ALA A 7 25.84 4.77 12.35
CA ALA A 7 26.28 5.91 13.16
C ALA A 7 25.69 7.26 12.70
N CYS A 8 25.45 7.45 11.40
CA CYS A 8 24.89 8.68 10.83
C CYS A 8 23.36 8.67 10.71
N PHE A 9 22.68 7.63 11.18
CA PHE A 9 21.24 7.49 11.04
C PHE A 9 20.55 8.13 12.25
N ILE A 10 19.56 8.97 11.98
CA ILE A 10 18.75 9.61 13.05
C ILE A 10 17.41 8.89 13.19
N ALA A 11 16.83 8.45 12.07
CA ALA A 11 15.55 7.76 12.05
C ALA A 11 15.45 6.70 10.94
N LEU A 12 14.59 5.72 11.18
CA LEU A 12 14.25 4.64 10.26
C LEU A 12 12.73 4.50 10.19
N VAL A 13 12.16 4.67 8.99
CA VAL A 13 10.72 4.50 8.76
C VAL A 13 10.48 3.24 7.94
N THR A 14 9.61 2.34 8.42
CA THR A 14 9.22 1.14 7.67
C THR A 14 7.71 0.92 7.73
N ASP A 15 7.16 0.12 6.81
CA ASP A 15 5.75 -0.32 6.87
C ASP A 15 5.43 -1.02 8.20
N ASN A 16 4.15 -1.15 8.53
CA ASN A 16 3.74 -1.70 9.83
C ASN A 16 3.41 -3.20 9.82
N LEU A 17 3.83 -3.93 8.79
CA LEU A 17 3.71 -5.39 8.73
C LEU A 17 4.47 -6.05 9.88
N THR A 18 4.00 -7.20 10.38
CA THR A 18 4.60 -7.92 11.52
C THR A 18 6.11 -8.17 11.36
N ILE A 19 6.55 -8.48 10.13
CA ILE A 19 7.97 -8.68 9.83
C ILE A 19 8.76 -7.39 10.02
N MET A 20 8.22 -6.25 9.60
CA MET A 20 8.84 -4.94 9.77
C MET A 20 8.85 -4.47 11.22
N GLN A 21 7.84 -4.84 12.01
CA GLN A 21 7.84 -4.61 13.47
C GLN A 21 8.98 -5.39 14.15
N SER A 22 9.15 -6.66 13.80
CA SER A 22 10.26 -7.49 14.30
C SER A 22 11.62 -6.94 13.85
N PHE A 23 11.71 -6.48 12.61
CA PHE A 23 12.92 -5.83 12.09
C PHE A 23 13.25 -4.55 12.86
N ARG A 24 12.28 -3.66 13.11
CA ARG A 24 12.50 -2.43 13.89
C ARG A 24 13.01 -2.74 15.29
N ARG A 25 12.42 -3.72 16.00
CA ARG A 25 12.93 -4.16 17.31
C ARG A 25 14.40 -4.59 17.27
N LYS A 26 14.76 -5.45 16.30
CA LYS A 26 16.17 -5.87 16.13
C LYS A 26 17.09 -4.72 15.74
N PHE A 27 16.56 -3.73 15.02
CA PHE A 27 17.30 -2.56 14.62
C PHE A 27 17.57 -1.63 15.81
N GLU A 28 16.57 -1.41 16.67
CA GLU A 28 16.69 -0.66 17.93
C GLU A 28 17.67 -1.32 18.90
N GLU A 29 17.62 -2.66 19.01
CA GLU A 29 18.57 -3.43 19.82
C GLU A 29 20.03 -3.25 19.36
N ARG A 30 20.25 -3.10 18.04
CA ARG A 30 21.60 -2.95 17.46
C ARG A 30 22.06 -1.48 17.39
N PHE A 31 21.15 -0.55 17.16
CA PHE A 31 21.43 0.88 16.96
C PHE A 31 20.49 1.74 17.82
N PRO A 32 20.72 1.82 19.15
CA PRO A 32 19.76 2.42 20.09
C PRO A 32 19.55 3.92 19.91
N TRP A 33 20.44 4.61 19.21
CA TRP A 33 20.31 6.05 18.90
C TRP A 33 19.35 6.32 17.73
N VAL A 34 18.99 5.30 16.94
CA VAL A 34 18.13 5.47 15.77
C VAL A 34 16.67 5.36 16.19
N ILE A 35 15.89 6.41 15.91
CA ILE A 35 14.45 6.40 16.16
C ILE A 35 13.76 5.56 15.09
N THR A 36 13.08 4.48 15.46
CA THR A 36 12.29 3.71 14.50
C THR A 36 10.82 4.09 14.53
N LEU A 37 10.22 4.24 13.34
CA LEU A 37 8.84 4.70 13.18
C LEU A 37 8.10 3.80 12.19
N ALA A 38 6.81 3.59 12.46
CA ALA A 38 5.91 3.00 11.48
C ALA A 38 5.48 4.05 10.44
N CYS A 39 5.41 3.65 9.18
CA CYS A 39 4.95 4.50 8.08
C CYS A 39 3.51 5.00 8.35
N PHE A 40 3.33 6.32 8.43
CA PHE A 40 2.03 6.95 8.60
C PHE A 40 1.08 6.62 7.44
N LEU A 41 1.59 6.62 6.20
CA LEU A 41 0.79 6.32 5.02
C LEU A 41 0.26 4.88 5.03
N HIS A 42 1.02 3.94 5.59
CA HIS A 42 0.55 2.57 5.77
C HIS A 42 -0.67 2.53 6.71
N GLN A 43 -0.61 3.27 7.82
CA GLN A 43 -1.74 3.36 8.77
C GLN A 43 -2.97 4.01 8.11
N MET A 44 -2.77 5.07 7.31
CA MET A 44 -3.86 5.68 6.55
C MET A 44 -4.51 4.69 5.59
N ASN A 45 -3.71 3.92 4.83
CA ASN A 45 -4.24 2.92 3.91
C ASN A 45 -5.04 1.84 4.66
N THR A 46 -4.60 1.40 5.84
CA THR A 46 -5.36 0.48 6.67
C THR A 46 -6.70 1.08 7.09
N LEU A 47 -6.71 2.32 7.59
CA LEU A 47 -7.93 3.01 8.00
C LEU A 47 -8.93 3.18 6.85
N VAL A 48 -8.44 3.56 5.66
CA VAL A 48 -9.28 3.61 4.45
C VAL A 48 -9.81 2.22 4.11
N GLY A 49 -8.99 1.18 4.20
CA GLY A 49 -9.41 -0.21 3.99
C GLY A 49 -10.51 -0.67 4.95
N GLU A 50 -10.45 -0.26 6.21
CA GLU A 50 -11.48 -0.53 7.23
C GLU A 50 -12.79 0.18 6.89
N ILE A 51 -12.73 1.47 6.55
CA ILE A 51 -13.91 2.24 6.09
C ILE A 51 -14.54 1.54 4.87
N CYS A 52 -13.71 1.14 3.90
CA CYS A 52 -14.14 0.42 2.71
C CYS A 52 -14.75 -0.96 3.01
N SER A 53 -14.42 -1.56 4.15
CA SER A 53 -14.96 -2.85 4.59
C SER A 53 -16.33 -2.73 5.27
N TYR A 54 -16.77 -1.52 5.64
CA TYR A 54 -18.10 -1.28 6.19
C TYR A 54 -19.19 -1.67 5.18
N ALA A 55 -20.22 -2.41 5.62
CA ALA A 55 -21.11 -3.15 4.71
C ALA A 55 -21.78 -2.30 3.60
N PRO A 56 -22.33 -1.09 3.88
CA PRO A 56 -22.85 -0.21 2.85
C PRO A 56 -21.79 0.22 1.82
N VAL A 57 -20.59 0.59 2.28
CA VAL A 57 -19.48 1.02 1.41
C VAL A 57 -18.96 -0.15 0.59
N LYS A 58 -18.76 -1.30 1.22
CA LYS A 58 -18.33 -2.55 0.60
C LYS A 58 -19.28 -2.99 -0.52
N LYS A 59 -20.60 -2.80 -0.34
CA LYS A 59 -21.59 -3.10 -1.39
C LYS A 59 -21.40 -2.22 -2.62
N SER A 60 -21.16 -0.93 -2.44
CA SER A 60 -20.89 0.00 -3.54
C SER A 60 -19.56 -0.31 -4.23
N LEU A 61 -18.50 -0.55 -3.46
CA LEU A 61 -17.20 -0.97 -3.99
C LEU A 61 -17.27 -2.30 -4.74
N GLY A 62 -18.09 -3.24 -4.28
CA GLY A 62 -18.31 -4.51 -4.97
C GLY A 62 -18.80 -4.33 -6.41
N LYS A 63 -19.75 -3.41 -6.63
CA LYS A 63 -20.26 -3.09 -7.98
C LYS A 63 -19.17 -2.47 -8.86
N ALA A 64 -18.40 -1.53 -8.32
CA ALA A 64 -17.28 -0.93 -9.05
C ALA A 64 -16.23 -1.98 -9.42
N ASN A 65 -15.88 -2.85 -8.47
CA ASN A 65 -14.96 -3.97 -8.70
C ASN A 65 -15.48 -4.92 -9.78
N THR A 66 -16.77 -5.22 -9.84
CA THR A 66 -17.34 -6.04 -10.94
C THR A 66 -17.06 -5.44 -12.32
N VAL A 67 -17.20 -4.13 -12.47
CA VAL A 67 -16.90 -3.43 -13.74
C VAL A 67 -15.42 -3.52 -14.07
N VAL A 68 -14.55 -3.22 -13.11
CA VAL A 68 -13.09 -3.30 -13.29
C VAL A 68 -12.67 -4.73 -13.65
N THR A 69 -13.19 -5.73 -12.93
CA THR A 69 -12.91 -7.15 -13.20
C THR A 69 -13.40 -7.57 -14.59
N PHE A 70 -14.55 -7.11 -15.05
CA PHE A 70 -15.05 -7.38 -16.41
C PHE A 70 -14.07 -6.89 -17.48
N PHE A 71 -13.62 -5.62 -17.39
CA PHE A 71 -12.69 -5.06 -18.37
C PHE A 71 -11.28 -5.68 -18.28
N ASN A 72 -10.81 -6.02 -17.09
CA ASN A 72 -9.52 -6.69 -16.93
C ASN A 72 -9.52 -8.11 -17.49
N ASN A 73 -10.65 -8.83 -17.38
CA ASN A 73 -10.76 -10.21 -17.85
C ASN A 73 -11.18 -10.31 -19.32
N SER A 74 -11.80 -9.26 -19.89
CA SER A 74 -12.14 -9.25 -21.30
C SER A 74 -11.00 -8.68 -22.12
N HIS A 75 -10.30 -9.54 -22.87
CA HIS A 75 -9.20 -9.12 -23.74
C HIS A 75 -9.64 -8.07 -24.77
N TYR A 76 -10.80 -8.27 -25.40
CA TYR A 76 -11.34 -7.33 -26.39
C TYR A 76 -11.80 -6.01 -25.74
N TRP A 77 -12.68 -6.07 -24.74
CA TRP A 77 -13.23 -4.86 -24.12
C TRP A 77 -12.19 -4.08 -23.32
N GLY A 78 -11.22 -4.77 -22.70
CA GLY A 78 -10.07 -4.13 -22.05
C GLY A 78 -9.16 -3.41 -23.06
N GLY A 79 -8.99 -3.95 -24.27
CA GLY A 79 -8.29 -3.27 -25.36
C GLY A 79 -9.01 -1.99 -25.79
N GLN A 80 -10.33 -2.10 -26.03
CA GLN A 80 -11.17 -0.94 -26.39
C GLN A 80 -11.16 0.15 -25.29
N LEU A 81 -11.23 -0.24 -24.02
CA LEU A 81 -11.16 0.72 -22.91
C LEU A 81 -9.82 1.49 -22.90
N LYS A 82 -8.69 0.81 -23.19
CA LYS A 82 -7.38 1.45 -23.28
C LYS A 82 -7.30 2.44 -24.44
N GLU A 83 -7.81 2.05 -25.62
CA GLU A 83 -7.87 2.95 -26.78
C GLU A 83 -8.67 4.21 -26.47
N GLU A 84 -9.82 4.06 -25.81
CA GLU A 84 -10.65 5.20 -25.43
C GLU A 84 -9.95 6.09 -24.40
N ALA A 85 -9.32 5.50 -23.38
CA ALA A 85 -8.56 6.23 -22.36
C ALA A 85 -7.42 7.07 -22.98
N CYS A 86 -6.74 6.56 -24.01
CA CYS A 86 -5.74 7.31 -24.78
C CYS A 86 -6.38 8.50 -25.53
N LYS A 87 -7.56 8.33 -26.16
CA LYS A 87 -8.26 9.42 -26.86
C LYS A 87 -8.64 10.56 -25.92
N VAL A 88 -9.08 10.22 -24.70
CA VAL A 88 -9.48 11.21 -23.69
C VAL A 88 -8.31 11.73 -22.83
N LYS A 89 -7.07 11.28 -23.08
CA LYS A 89 -5.84 11.72 -22.39
C LYS A 89 -5.86 11.48 -20.87
N ILE A 90 -6.44 10.37 -20.44
CA ILE A 90 -6.50 9.97 -19.02
C ILE A 90 -5.38 8.96 -18.66
N THR A 91 -4.61 8.52 -19.66
CA THR A 91 -3.42 7.67 -19.51
C THR A 91 -2.13 8.48 -19.43
#